data_AF-A0A0A2T9I7-F1
#
_entry.id   AF-A0A0A2T9I7-F1
#
_cell.length_a   1.000
_cell.length_b   1.000
_cell.length_c   1.000
_cell.angle_alpha   90.00
_cell.angle_beta   90.00
_cell.angle_gamma   90.00
#
_symmetry.space_group_name_H-M   'P 1'
#
loop_
_entity.id
_entity.type
_entity.pdbx_description
1 polymer ?
#
loop_
_entity_poly.entity_id
_entity_poly.type
_entity_poly.pdbx_seq_one_letter_code
_entity_poly.pdbx_strand_id
1 'polypeptide(L)'
;MDSIDQQIENAAKNYQERPTKESYTFLCAFVNIKNEAKWANGEYSDELDPISQKMRQIEIEYGLKSDESFNIDHAPEKWLELDKQYNQIINKKLGDLFLSLGFQQISEEINNNFEEFHTKFEKYNVHLQESSKLIKKGTSLIHQIADELTVILNQNGLELSTYMLLTHGIEAAVCLIMYKSYISFIYEFDTRVKNDENYKNKKPHKLCIGDLLDILMTLPQSPFNQFEKSHKEQIKEYLSCIRNDYHHPWRFIHKEITPNKEEILNLIKAFKELAQCSGISID
;
A
#
# COMPACT_ATOMS: atom_id res chain seq x y z
N MET A 1 -21.25 9.58 -6.40
CA MET A 1 -19.98 10.10 -5.85
C MET A 1 -20.28 10.42 -4.40
N ASP A 2 -19.61 9.76 -3.47
CA ASP A 2 -19.83 9.98 -2.04
C ASP A 2 -19.37 11.39 -1.64
N SER A 3 -20.03 12.02 -0.67
CA SER A 3 -19.62 13.33 -0.16
C SER A 3 -18.26 13.25 0.53
N ILE A 4 -17.52 14.37 0.60
CA ILE A 4 -16.24 14.45 1.31
C ILE A 4 -16.41 14.03 2.78
N ASP A 5 -17.53 14.41 3.41
CA ASP A 5 -17.84 14.02 4.79
C ASP A 5 -17.98 12.50 4.93
N GLN A 6 -18.66 11.84 3.99
CA GLN A 6 -18.81 10.38 4.01
C GLN A 6 -17.49 9.66 3.73
N GLN A 7 -16.61 10.23 2.89
CA GLN A 7 -15.26 9.73 2.67
C GLN A 7 -14.40 9.84 3.93
N ILE A 8 -14.50 10.95 4.67
CA ILE A 8 -13.82 11.14 5.95
C ILE A 8 -14.33 10.15 6.99
N GLU A 9 -15.65 9.97 7.12
CA GLU A 9 -16.23 9.00 8.06
C GLU A 9 -15.72 7.57 7.78
N ASN A 10 -15.71 7.16 6.51
CA ASN A 10 -15.20 5.86 6.11
C ASN A 10 -13.69 5.72 6.40
N ALA A 11 -12.89 6.74 6.09
CA ALA A 11 -11.46 6.73 6.35
C ALA A 11 -11.14 6.74 7.85
N ALA A 12 -11.90 7.51 8.64
CA ALA A 12 -11.79 7.59 10.08
C ALA A 12 -12.09 6.23 10.73
N LYS A 13 -13.20 5.60 10.33
CA LYS A 13 -13.56 4.25 10.79
C LYS A 13 -12.46 3.24 10.44
N ASN A 14 -11.98 3.26 9.19
CA ASN A 14 -10.92 2.37 8.75
C ASN A 14 -9.62 2.56 9.53
N TYR A 15 -9.24 3.81 9.84
CA TYR A 15 -8.04 4.09 10.63
C TYR A 15 -8.20 3.67 12.09
N GLN A 16 -9.38 3.86 12.70
CA GLN A 16 -9.68 3.41 14.07
C GLN A 16 -9.69 1.88 14.19
N GLU A 17 -10.32 1.18 13.25
CA GLU A 17 -10.37 -0.28 13.25
C GLU A 17 -9.01 -0.90 12.85
N ARG A 18 -8.26 -0.22 11.98
CA ARG A 18 -7.00 -0.70 11.39
C ARG A 18 -6.04 0.48 11.16
N PRO A 19 -5.24 0.88 12.16
CA PRO A 19 -4.29 1.98 12.01
C PRO A 19 -3.07 1.53 11.20
N THR A 20 -3.15 1.70 9.88
CA THR A 20 -2.07 1.42 8.92
C THR A 20 -1.60 2.71 8.28
N LYS A 21 -0.50 2.67 7.52
CA LYS A 21 -0.02 3.85 6.77
C LYS A 21 -1.04 4.27 5.71
N GLU A 22 -1.66 3.30 5.06
CA GLU A 22 -2.69 3.52 4.04
C GLU A 22 -3.92 4.21 4.65
N SER A 23 -4.46 3.69 5.77
CA SER A 23 -5.63 4.31 6.41
C SER A 23 -5.30 5.67 7.04
N TYR A 24 -4.09 5.85 7.57
CA TYR A 24 -3.59 7.17 8.00
C TYR A 24 -3.52 8.16 6.84
N THR A 25 -2.92 7.75 5.71
CA THR A 25 -2.75 8.61 4.53
C THR A 25 -4.09 8.96 3.90
N PHE A 26 -5.03 8.01 3.77
CA PHE A 26 -6.37 8.31 3.25
C PHE A 26 -7.12 9.26 4.18
N LEU A 27 -7.10 9.02 5.49
CA LEU A 27 -7.70 9.93 6.47
C LEU A 27 -7.11 11.33 6.33
N CYS A 28 -5.78 11.44 6.28
CA CYS A 28 -5.12 12.73 6.17
C CYS A 28 -5.43 13.46 4.86
N ALA A 29 -5.47 12.74 3.74
CA ALA A 29 -5.81 13.31 2.44
C ALA A 29 -7.23 13.86 2.42
N PHE A 30 -8.23 13.09 2.88
CA PHE A 30 -9.62 13.53 2.85
C PHE A 30 -9.89 14.69 3.83
N VAL A 31 -9.28 14.67 5.01
CA VAL A 31 -9.37 15.79 5.96
C VAL A 31 -8.69 17.04 5.40
N ASN A 32 -7.54 16.91 4.73
CA ASN A 32 -6.90 18.05 4.06
C ASN A 32 -7.75 18.62 2.92
N ILE A 33 -8.37 17.77 2.09
CA ILE A 33 -9.32 18.22 1.04
C ILE A 33 -10.47 19.01 1.66
N LYS A 34 -10.99 18.58 2.81
CA LYS A 34 -12.02 19.34 3.54
C LYS A 34 -11.50 20.67 4.08
N ASN A 35 -10.27 20.71 4.60
CA ASN A 35 -9.62 21.94 5.04
C ASN A 35 -9.43 22.94 3.89
N GLU A 36 -8.97 22.45 2.73
CA GLU A 36 -8.83 23.24 1.50
C GLU A 36 -10.19 23.78 1.02
N ALA A 37 -11.25 22.98 1.08
CA ALA A 37 -12.59 23.42 0.73
C ALA A 37 -13.09 24.54 1.66
N LYS A 38 -12.88 24.41 2.98
CA LYS A 38 -13.22 25.45 3.96
C LYS A 38 -12.44 26.75 3.69
N TRP A 39 -11.15 26.62 3.41
CA TRP A 39 -10.30 27.75 3.02
C TRP A 39 -10.79 28.43 1.74
N ALA A 40 -11.04 27.67 0.68
CA ALA A 40 -11.51 28.18 -0.61
C ALA A 40 -12.90 28.86 -0.52
N ASN A 41 -13.74 28.41 0.42
CA ASN A 41 -15.05 29.00 0.70
C ASN A 41 -14.99 30.21 1.63
N GLY A 42 -13.79 30.67 2.04
CA GLY A 42 -13.61 31.85 2.87
C GLY A 42 -13.92 31.64 4.35
N GLU A 43 -14.03 30.40 4.84
CA GLU A 43 -14.34 30.13 6.26
C GLU A 43 -13.23 30.61 7.22
N TYR A 44 -12.06 30.92 6.70
CA TYR A 44 -10.91 31.42 7.46
C TYR A 44 -10.59 32.90 7.17
N SER A 45 -11.41 33.58 6.35
CA SER A 45 -11.14 34.94 5.86
C SER A 45 -10.98 35.96 6.98
N ASP A 46 -11.74 35.85 8.08
CA ASP A 46 -11.62 36.78 9.21
C ASP A 46 -10.19 36.81 9.81
N GLU A 47 -9.48 35.68 9.78
CA GLU A 47 -8.10 35.57 10.28
C GLU A 47 -7.05 35.76 9.18
N LEU A 48 -7.35 35.32 7.96
CA LEU A 48 -6.40 35.30 6.84
C LEU A 48 -6.38 36.60 6.04
N ASP A 49 -7.53 37.25 5.83
CA ASP A 49 -7.64 38.46 5.00
C ASP A 49 -6.77 39.62 5.52
N PRO A 50 -6.69 39.89 6.84
CA PRO A 50 -5.80 40.94 7.35
C PRO A 50 -4.32 40.68 7.02
N ILE A 51 -3.92 39.40 6.94
CA ILE A 51 -2.55 38.99 6.58
C ILE A 51 -2.37 39.13 5.06
N SER A 52 -3.29 38.59 4.27
CA SER A 52 -3.27 38.70 2.81
C SER A 52 -3.26 40.14 2.33
N GLN A 53 -4.00 41.04 2.97
CA GLN A 53 -4.00 42.47 2.65
C GLN A 53 -2.63 43.12 2.92
N LYS A 54 -1.96 42.76 4.01
CA LYS A 54 -0.59 43.25 4.30
C LYS A 54 0.42 42.68 3.32
N MET A 55 0.33 41.39 2.99
CA MET A 55 1.17 40.77 1.96
C MET A 55 0.98 41.48 0.62
N ARG A 56 -0.26 41.76 0.25
CA ARG A 56 -0.62 42.49 -0.98
C ARG A 56 -0.07 43.92 -1.01
N GLN A 57 -0.07 44.62 0.12
CA GLN A 57 0.56 45.95 0.22
C GLN A 57 2.05 45.88 -0.09
N ILE A 58 2.76 44.90 0.48
CA ILE A 58 4.18 44.69 0.21
C ILE A 58 4.40 44.34 -1.27
N GLU A 59 3.59 43.47 -1.86
CA GLU A 59 3.69 43.13 -3.29
C GLU A 59 3.54 44.37 -4.18
N ILE A 60 2.57 45.23 -3.88
CA ILE A 60 2.35 46.50 -4.61
C ILE A 60 3.53 47.46 -4.43
N GLU A 61 4.08 47.58 -3.22
CA GLU A 61 5.26 48.41 -2.94
C GLU A 61 6.48 48.00 -3.77
N TYR A 62 6.59 46.71 -4.09
CA TYR A 62 7.66 46.14 -4.92
C TYR A 62 7.31 46.08 -6.42
N GLY A 63 6.17 46.64 -6.82
CA GLY A 63 5.77 46.80 -8.21
C GLY A 63 5.04 45.60 -8.84
N LEU A 64 4.60 44.62 -8.04
CA LEU A 64 3.85 43.45 -8.53
C LEU A 64 2.39 43.79 -8.83
N LYS A 65 1.87 43.26 -9.94
CA LYS A 65 0.46 43.41 -10.35
C LYS A 65 -0.48 42.57 -9.49
N SER A 66 -1.79 42.80 -9.62
CA SER A 66 -2.85 42.16 -8.81
C SER A 66 -2.89 40.64 -8.91
N ASP A 67 -2.36 40.08 -9.99
CA ASP A 67 -2.27 38.67 -10.31
C ASP A 67 -0.84 38.11 -10.14
N GLU A 68 0.09 38.94 -9.69
CA GLU A 68 1.48 38.56 -9.44
C GLU A 68 1.74 38.50 -7.92
N SER A 69 2.52 37.51 -7.51
CA SER A 69 3.05 37.36 -6.15
C SER A 69 4.51 36.95 -6.21
N PHE A 70 5.21 37.04 -5.08
CA PHE A 70 6.61 36.66 -5.01
C PHE A 70 6.79 35.15 -5.19
N ASN A 71 7.87 34.76 -5.87
CA ASN A 71 8.46 33.46 -5.60
C ASN A 71 9.12 33.52 -4.22
N ILE A 72 8.92 32.50 -3.38
CA ILE A 72 9.44 32.40 -2.01
C ILE A 72 10.93 32.76 -1.94
N ASP A 73 11.74 32.30 -2.90
CA ASP A 73 13.20 32.54 -2.92
C ASP A 73 13.60 34.02 -3.11
N HIS A 74 12.68 34.85 -3.59
CA HIS A 74 12.90 36.27 -3.89
C HIS A 74 12.04 37.21 -3.04
N ALA A 75 11.20 36.65 -2.16
CA ALA A 75 10.30 37.44 -1.34
C ALA A 75 11.07 38.23 -0.27
N PRO A 76 10.69 39.48 0.00
CA PRO A 76 11.28 40.24 1.10
C PRO A 76 10.94 39.60 2.45
N GLU A 77 11.83 39.75 3.43
CA GLU A 77 11.70 39.11 4.76
C GLU A 77 10.35 39.39 5.44
N LYS A 78 9.84 40.62 5.33
CA LYS A 78 8.52 41.00 5.88
C LYS A 78 7.36 40.23 5.24
N TRP A 79 7.45 39.93 3.94
CA TRP A 79 6.45 39.12 3.25
C TRP A 79 6.55 37.67 3.69
N LEU A 80 7.78 37.13 3.81
CA LEU A 80 8.01 35.75 4.30
C LEU A 80 7.51 35.55 5.73
N GLU A 81 7.65 36.55 6.59
CA GLU A 81 7.10 36.50 7.95
C GLU A 81 5.57 36.42 7.95
N LEU A 82 4.91 37.17 7.06
CA LEU A 82 3.45 37.12 6.89
C LEU A 82 2.99 35.79 6.28
N ASP A 83 3.68 35.28 5.27
CA ASP A 83 3.42 33.95 4.69
C ASP A 83 3.51 32.85 5.77
N LYS A 84 4.53 32.92 6.64
CA LYS A 84 4.65 32.01 7.77
C LYS A 84 3.46 32.11 8.73
N GLN A 85 3.00 33.32 9.06
CA GLN A 85 1.81 33.51 9.91
C GLN A 85 0.53 32.98 9.23
N TYR A 86 0.40 33.22 7.93
CA TYR A 86 -0.69 32.70 7.11
C TYR A 86 -0.76 31.17 7.17
N ASN A 87 0.36 30.52 6.87
CA ASN A 87 0.49 29.06 6.88
C ASN A 87 0.28 28.47 8.28
N GLN A 88 0.73 29.15 9.35
CA GLN A 88 0.46 28.73 10.72
C GLN A 88 -1.03 28.66 11.05
N ILE A 89 -1.83 29.63 10.56
CA ILE A 89 -3.29 29.59 10.75
C ILE A 89 -3.89 28.41 9.99
N ILE A 90 -3.53 28.20 8.73
CA ILE A 90 -4.00 27.06 7.93
C ILE A 90 -3.68 25.72 8.63
N ASN A 91 -2.45 25.56 9.11
CA ASN A 91 -2.01 24.35 9.80
C ASN A 91 -2.76 24.13 11.10
N LYS A 92 -2.99 25.20 11.87
CA LYS A 92 -3.81 25.14 13.09
C LYS A 92 -5.24 24.72 12.78
N LYS A 93 -5.86 25.27 11.73
CA LYS A 93 -7.23 24.88 11.30
C LYS A 93 -7.30 23.42 10.87
N LEU A 94 -6.27 22.92 10.20
CA LEU A 94 -6.15 21.51 9.87
C LEU A 94 -6.06 20.65 11.15
N GLY A 95 -5.23 21.04 12.11
CA GLY A 95 -5.13 20.39 13.41
C GLY A 95 -6.46 20.36 14.16
N ASP A 96 -7.16 21.49 14.20
CA ASP A 96 -8.49 21.63 14.82
C ASP A 96 -9.53 20.68 14.17
N LEU A 97 -9.46 20.48 12.86
CA LEU A 97 -10.32 19.50 12.18
C LEU A 97 -10.05 18.07 12.65
N PHE A 98 -8.78 17.65 12.72
CA PHE A 98 -8.46 16.31 13.25
C PHE A 98 -8.88 16.15 14.70
N LEU A 99 -8.70 17.20 15.52
CA LEU A 99 -9.16 17.19 16.91
C LEU A 99 -10.68 17.01 17.00
N SER A 100 -11.45 17.74 16.16
CA SER A 100 -12.91 17.61 16.11
C SER A 100 -13.40 16.23 15.67
N LEU A 101 -12.59 15.52 14.89
CA LEU A 101 -12.85 14.14 14.44
C LEU A 101 -12.37 13.07 15.43
N GLY A 102 -11.81 13.48 16.58
CA GLY A 102 -11.32 12.56 17.62
C GLY A 102 -9.89 12.05 17.42
N PHE A 103 -9.11 12.65 16.51
CA PHE A 103 -7.73 12.25 16.21
C PHE A 103 -6.71 13.18 16.86
N GLN A 104 -6.70 13.22 18.19
CA GLN A 104 -5.83 14.11 18.98
C GLN A 104 -4.35 13.96 18.63
N GLN A 105 -3.86 12.72 18.46
CA GLN A 105 -2.45 12.47 18.13
C GLN A 105 -2.03 13.12 16.80
N ILE A 106 -2.90 13.07 15.78
CA ILE A 106 -2.61 13.68 14.47
C ILE A 106 -2.65 15.21 14.58
N SER A 107 -3.59 15.76 15.35
CA SER A 107 -3.62 17.19 15.66
C SER A 107 -2.34 17.66 16.35
N GLU A 108 -1.84 16.90 17.33
CA GLU A 108 -0.58 17.19 18.02
C GLU A 108 0.62 17.12 17.07
N GLU A 109 0.69 16.11 16.19
CA GLU A 109 1.73 16.00 15.15
C GLU A 109 1.78 17.28 14.28
N ILE A 110 0.61 17.73 13.80
CA ILE A 110 0.48 18.92 12.93
C ILE A 110 0.88 20.20 13.67
N ASN A 111 0.37 20.39 14.89
CA ASN A 111 0.56 21.62 15.65
C ASN A 111 1.99 21.74 16.23
N ASN A 112 2.64 20.63 16.53
CA ASN A 112 3.99 20.63 17.10
C ASN A 112 5.06 20.79 16.00
N ASN A 113 4.92 20.07 14.88
CA ASN A 113 5.91 20.11 13.79
C ASN A 113 5.27 19.76 12.43
N PHE A 114 4.71 20.77 11.77
CA PHE A 114 4.06 20.58 10.47
C PHE A 114 5.00 20.04 9.38
N GLU A 115 6.28 20.45 9.38
CA GLU A 115 7.25 19.99 8.37
C GLU A 115 7.52 18.49 8.49
N GLU A 116 7.61 17.99 9.72
CA GLU A 116 7.76 16.56 10.00
C GLU A 116 6.49 15.78 9.64
N PHE A 117 5.31 16.32 9.96
CA PHE A 117 4.03 15.76 9.52
C PHE A 117 3.98 15.67 7.98
N HIS A 118 4.31 16.75 7.27
CA HIS A 118 4.27 16.79 5.81
C HIS A 118 5.26 15.78 5.20
N THR A 119 6.49 15.72 5.73
CA THR A 119 7.50 14.75 5.29
C THR A 119 7.03 13.30 5.50
N LYS A 120 6.41 13.01 6.66
CA LYS A 120 5.83 11.69 6.97
C LYS A 120 4.70 11.35 6.00
N PHE A 121 3.80 12.29 5.74
CA PHE A 121 2.68 12.14 4.82
C PHE A 121 3.13 11.88 3.39
N GLU A 122 4.06 12.69 2.87
CA GLU A 122 4.64 12.53 1.53
C GLU A 122 5.34 11.17 1.36
N LYS A 123 6.12 10.75 2.35
CA LYS A 123 6.75 9.42 2.35
C LYS A 123 5.73 8.30 2.23
N TYR A 124 4.57 8.41 2.89
CA TYR A 124 3.52 7.41 2.80
C TYR A 124 2.75 7.50 1.48
N ASN A 125 2.56 8.69 0.92
CA ASN A 125 1.98 8.89 -0.42
C ASN A 125 2.84 8.26 -1.53
N VAL A 126 4.16 8.47 -1.52
CA VAL A 126 5.08 7.85 -2.48
C VAL A 126 4.97 6.33 -2.42
N HIS A 127 4.95 5.78 -1.20
CA HIS A 127 4.77 4.34 -0.99
C HIS A 127 3.45 3.83 -1.60
N LEU A 128 2.33 4.56 -1.45
CA LEU A 128 1.04 4.20 -2.05
C LEU A 128 1.05 4.24 -3.59
N GLN A 129 1.68 5.25 -4.17
CA GLN A 129 1.75 5.40 -5.63
C GLN A 129 2.59 4.30 -6.29
N GLU A 130 3.78 4.04 -5.76
CA GLU A 130 4.60 2.91 -6.19
C GLU A 130 3.87 1.59 -5.98
N SER A 131 3.11 1.49 -4.88
CA SER A 131 2.30 0.32 -4.61
C SER A 131 1.22 0.08 -5.64
N SER A 132 0.51 1.13 -6.07
CA SER A 132 -0.51 1.03 -7.11
C SER A 132 0.05 0.50 -8.43
N LYS A 133 1.24 0.96 -8.84
CA LYS A 133 1.90 0.51 -10.08
C LYS A 133 2.30 -0.96 -10.02
N LEU A 134 2.86 -1.40 -8.89
CA LEU A 134 3.26 -2.79 -8.68
C LEU A 134 2.05 -3.72 -8.55
N ILE A 135 0.98 -3.26 -7.89
CA ILE A 135 -0.30 -3.98 -7.82
C ILE A 135 -0.88 -4.20 -9.22
N LYS A 136 -0.90 -3.17 -10.08
CA LYS A 136 -1.37 -3.30 -11.47
C LYS A 136 -0.54 -4.30 -12.26
N LYS A 137 0.79 -4.27 -12.14
CA LYS A 137 1.67 -5.23 -12.80
C LYS A 137 1.44 -6.66 -12.32
N GLY A 138 1.38 -6.88 -11.01
CA GLY A 138 1.10 -8.21 -10.43
C GLY A 138 -0.27 -8.74 -10.85
N THR A 139 -1.28 -7.88 -10.89
CA THR A 139 -2.64 -8.23 -11.35
C THR A 139 -2.63 -8.65 -12.83
N SER A 140 -1.96 -7.89 -13.69
CA SER A 140 -1.82 -8.22 -15.11
C SER A 140 -1.11 -9.55 -15.34
N LEU A 141 -0.06 -9.84 -14.55
CA LEU A 141 0.68 -11.10 -14.66
C LEU A 141 -0.19 -12.31 -14.29
N ILE A 142 -1.00 -12.20 -13.23
CA ILE A 142 -1.91 -13.27 -12.80
C ILE A 142 -2.96 -13.57 -13.88
N HIS A 143 -3.52 -12.53 -14.52
CA HIS A 143 -4.44 -12.73 -15.64
C HIS A 143 -3.77 -13.41 -16.84
N GLN A 144 -2.57 -12.98 -17.23
CA GLN A 144 -1.83 -13.61 -18.33
C GLN A 144 -1.58 -15.11 -18.07
N ILE A 145 -1.19 -15.46 -16.85
CA ILE A 145 -0.99 -16.85 -16.43
C ILE A 145 -2.29 -17.65 -16.49
N ALA A 146 -3.42 -17.06 -16.04
CA ALA A 146 -4.73 -17.71 -16.10
C ALA A 146 -5.22 -17.95 -17.55
N ASP A 147 -4.99 -16.98 -18.44
CA ASP A 147 -5.32 -17.08 -19.86
C ASP A 147 -4.49 -18.19 -20.53
N GLU A 148 -3.18 -18.24 -20.27
CA GLU A 148 -2.30 -19.29 -20.78
C GLU A 148 -2.68 -20.68 -20.25
N LEU A 149 -3.03 -20.79 -18.97
CA LEU A 149 -3.51 -22.04 -18.37
C LEU A 149 -4.78 -22.56 -19.06
N THR A 150 -5.72 -21.67 -19.36
CA THR A 150 -6.95 -22.01 -20.08
C THR A 150 -6.65 -22.63 -21.44
N VAL A 151 -5.71 -22.04 -22.19
CA VAL A 151 -5.28 -22.56 -23.51
C VAL A 151 -4.69 -23.96 -23.38
N ILE A 152 -3.79 -24.15 -22.42
CA ILE A 152 -3.11 -25.44 -22.18
C ILE A 152 -4.11 -26.54 -21.81
N LEU A 153 -5.03 -26.24 -20.90
CA LEU A 153 -6.06 -27.20 -20.45
C LEU A 153 -7.03 -27.57 -21.58
N ASN A 154 -7.42 -26.61 -22.42
CA ASN A 154 -8.27 -26.87 -23.59
C ASN A 154 -7.60 -27.76 -24.64
N GLN A 155 -6.27 -27.79 -24.67
CA GLN A 155 -5.49 -28.66 -25.56
C GLN A 155 -5.23 -30.06 -24.99
N ASN A 156 -5.76 -30.37 -23.79
CA ASN A 156 -5.45 -31.60 -23.03
C ASN A 156 -3.95 -31.80 -22.77
N GLY A 157 -3.14 -30.75 -22.82
CA GLY A 157 -1.71 -30.80 -22.53
C GLY A 157 -1.47 -30.65 -21.03
N LEU A 158 -1.41 -31.76 -20.31
CA LEU A 158 -0.96 -31.77 -18.91
C LEU A 158 0.52 -32.13 -18.88
N GLU A 159 1.36 -31.11 -19.06
CA GLU A 159 2.80 -31.26 -19.17
C GLU A 159 3.51 -30.55 -18.01
N LEU A 160 4.84 -30.71 -17.95
CA LEU A 160 5.68 -30.01 -16.99
C LEU A 160 5.53 -28.48 -17.09
N SER A 161 5.28 -27.96 -18.30
CA SER A 161 5.00 -26.53 -18.52
C SER A 161 3.79 -26.04 -17.73
N THR A 162 2.74 -26.85 -17.60
CA THR A 162 1.55 -26.55 -16.78
C THR A 162 1.92 -26.38 -15.31
N TYR A 163 2.78 -27.26 -14.77
CA TYR A 163 3.28 -27.17 -13.39
C TYR A 163 4.10 -25.91 -13.15
N MET A 164 5.01 -25.59 -14.08
CA MET A 164 5.83 -24.39 -13.98
C MET A 164 4.95 -23.14 -14.00
N LEU A 165 4.00 -23.06 -14.93
CA LEU A 165 3.10 -21.92 -15.07
C LEU A 165 2.23 -21.71 -13.82
N LEU A 166 1.65 -22.78 -13.27
CA LEU A 166 0.87 -22.73 -12.02
C LEU A 166 1.71 -22.24 -10.84
N THR A 167 2.97 -22.68 -10.75
CA THR A 167 3.88 -22.26 -9.67
C THR A 167 4.16 -20.77 -9.74
N HIS A 168 4.47 -20.24 -10.93
CA HIS A 168 4.64 -18.80 -11.12
C HIS A 168 3.36 -18.03 -10.79
N GLY A 169 2.19 -18.57 -11.15
CA GLY A 169 0.90 -17.98 -10.80
C GLY A 169 0.68 -17.87 -9.30
N ILE A 170 0.95 -18.95 -8.57
CA ILE A 170 0.84 -18.98 -7.11
C ILE A 170 1.86 -18.03 -6.46
N GLU A 171 3.12 -18.03 -6.91
CA GLU A 171 4.14 -17.11 -6.41
C GLU A 171 3.75 -15.64 -6.65
N ALA A 172 3.23 -15.33 -7.85
CA ALA A 172 2.75 -14.00 -8.18
C ALA A 172 1.57 -13.58 -7.30
N ALA A 173 0.61 -14.49 -7.07
CA ALA A 173 -0.54 -14.24 -6.20
C ALA A 173 -0.11 -14.01 -4.74
N VAL A 174 0.77 -14.86 -4.21
CA VAL A 174 1.36 -14.69 -2.86
C VAL A 174 2.08 -13.36 -2.76
N CYS A 175 2.97 -13.03 -3.69
CA CYS A 175 3.68 -11.75 -3.71
C CYS A 175 2.70 -10.58 -3.75
N LEU A 176 1.65 -10.66 -4.56
CA LEU A 176 0.64 -9.60 -4.66
C LEU A 176 -0.16 -9.44 -3.37
N ILE A 177 -0.57 -10.54 -2.72
CA ILE A 177 -1.26 -10.51 -1.42
C ILE A 177 -0.37 -9.90 -0.35
N MET A 178 0.90 -10.33 -0.29
CA MET A 178 1.89 -9.84 0.66
C MET A 178 2.19 -8.36 0.43
N TYR A 179 2.23 -7.94 -0.82
CA TYR A 179 2.46 -6.55 -1.19
C TYR A 179 1.24 -5.66 -0.86
N LYS A 180 0.02 -6.14 -1.14
CA LYS A 180 -1.23 -5.47 -0.70
C LYS A 180 -1.35 -5.41 0.83
N SER A 181 -0.72 -6.35 1.53
CA SER A 181 -0.68 -6.44 2.99
C SER A 181 0.70 -6.08 3.56
N TYR A 182 1.47 -5.23 2.86
CA TYR A 182 2.90 -5.01 3.13
C TYR A 182 3.19 -4.66 4.59
N ILE A 183 2.35 -3.86 5.22
CA ILE A 183 2.55 -3.46 6.62
C ILE A 183 2.38 -4.63 7.58
N SER A 184 1.33 -5.45 7.43
CA SER A 184 1.15 -6.67 8.23
C SER A 184 2.29 -7.66 7.99
N PHE A 185 2.78 -7.76 6.74
CA PHE A 185 3.94 -8.56 6.40
C PHE A 185 5.20 -8.09 7.14
N ILE A 186 5.54 -6.81 7.08
CA ILE A 186 6.74 -6.27 7.74
C ILE A 186 6.66 -6.44 9.26
N TYR A 187 5.49 -6.17 9.85
CA TYR A 187 5.28 -6.37 11.29
C TYR A 187 5.53 -7.81 11.72
N GLU A 188 4.96 -8.78 11.00
CA GLU A 188 5.15 -10.20 11.27
C GLU A 188 6.58 -10.65 11.01
N PHE A 189 7.20 -10.16 9.93
CA PHE A 189 8.62 -10.41 9.64
C PHE A 189 9.53 -9.90 10.76
N ASP A 190 9.34 -8.66 11.22
CA ASP A 190 10.12 -8.08 12.33
C ASP A 190 9.90 -8.81 13.65
N THR A 191 8.67 -9.30 13.88
CA THR A 191 8.34 -10.15 15.03
C THR A 191 9.12 -11.46 14.98
N ARG A 192 9.22 -12.10 13.81
CA ARG A 192 10.01 -13.32 13.61
C ARG A 192 11.51 -13.07 13.71
N VAL A 193 12.03 -11.97 13.17
CA VAL A 193 13.45 -11.61 13.34
C VAL A 193 13.85 -11.54 14.81
N LYS A 194 12.93 -11.09 15.69
CA LYS A 194 13.17 -11.03 17.14
C LYS A 194 13.03 -12.39 17.84
N ASN A 195 12.07 -13.21 17.42
CA ASN A 195 11.61 -14.37 18.19
C ASN A 195 11.95 -15.75 17.58
N ASP A 196 12.33 -15.81 16.30
CA ASP A 196 12.61 -17.04 15.56
C ASP A 196 14.06 -17.04 15.03
N GLU A 197 14.86 -18.01 15.47
CA GLU A 197 16.26 -18.14 15.05
C GLU A 197 16.42 -18.28 13.53
N ASN A 198 15.43 -18.84 12.84
CA ASN A 198 15.47 -19.00 11.39
C ASN A 198 15.37 -17.66 10.64
N TYR A 199 14.83 -16.62 11.27
CA TYR A 199 14.61 -15.30 10.66
C TYR A 199 15.59 -14.24 11.14
N LYS A 200 16.30 -14.46 12.25
CA LYS A 200 17.19 -13.48 12.92
C LYS A 200 18.20 -12.78 12.00
N ASN A 201 18.70 -13.49 10.97
CA ASN A 201 19.68 -12.97 10.01
C ASN A 201 19.11 -12.79 8.58
N LYS A 202 17.81 -13.03 8.38
CA LYS A 202 17.19 -12.88 7.07
C LYS A 202 16.92 -11.41 6.77
N LYS A 203 16.88 -11.08 5.48
CA LYS A 203 16.43 -9.78 4.98
C LYS A 203 15.16 -9.98 4.16
N PRO A 204 14.20 -9.03 4.14
CA PRO A 204 12.93 -9.19 3.42
C PRO A 204 13.10 -9.57 1.94
N HIS A 205 14.09 -8.99 1.25
CA HIS A 205 14.37 -9.28 -0.17
C HIS A 205 15.10 -10.62 -0.40
N LYS A 206 15.45 -11.37 0.66
CA LYS A 206 16.09 -12.68 0.59
C LYS A 206 15.16 -13.82 1.04
N LEU A 207 13.90 -13.51 1.33
CA LEU A 207 12.92 -14.52 1.73
C LEU A 207 12.67 -15.49 0.57
N CYS A 208 12.64 -16.79 0.88
CA CYS A 208 12.19 -17.79 -0.08
C CYS A 208 10.65 -17.85 -0.10
N ILE A 209 10.07 -18.52 -1.10
CA ILE A 209 8.61 -18.68 -1.18
C ILE A 209 8.06 -19.38 0.07
N GLY A 210 8.78 -20.35 0.63
CA GLY A 210 8.43 -21.01 1.89
C GLY A 210 8.35 -20.02 3.07
N ASP A 211 9.29 -19.08 3.16
CA ASP A 211 9.25 -18.02 4.19
C ASP A 211 8.06 -17.09 3.99
N LEU A 212 7.77 -16.72 2.74
CA LEU A 212 6.63 -15.87 2.40
C LEU A 212 5.31 -16.55 2.74
N LEU A 213 5.18 -17.84 2.48
CA LEU A 213 4.01 -18.64 2.85
C LEU A 213 3.89 -18.77 4.36
N ASP A 214 4.98 -19.00 5.07
CA ASP A 214 4.96 -19.12 6.53
C ASP A 214 4.48 -17.84 7.20
N ILE A 215 4.92 -16.68 6.70
CA ILE A 215 4.44 -15.40 7.15
C ILE A 215 2.99 -15.18 6.71
N LEU A 216 2.66 -15.48 5.44
CA LEU A 216 1.32 -15.31 4.92
C LEU A 216 0.30 -16.14 5.72
N MET A 217 0.63 -17.37 6.11
CA MET A 217 -0.25 -18.24 6.90
C MET A 217 -0.51 -17.75 8.32
N THR A 218 0.33 -16.87 8.88
CA THR A 218 0.10 -16.30 10.22
C THR A 218 -0.65 -14.98 10.18
N LEU A 219 -0.80 -14.35 9.01
CA LEU A 219 -1.59 -13.13 8.88
C LEU A 219 -3.08 -13.43 9.18
N PRO A 220 -3.77 -12.67 10.04
CA PRO A 220 -5.18 -12.90 10.38
C PRO A 220 -6.09 -12.85 9.15
N GLN A 221 -5.82 -11.91 8.23
CA GLN A 221 -6.52 -11.77 6.96
C GLN A 221 -6.06 -12.75 5.88
N SER A 222 -5.21 -13.72 6.22
CA SER A 222 -4.69 -14.66 5.23
C SER A 222 -5.83 -15.52 4.69
N PRO A 223 -6.00 -15.57 3.37
CA PRO A 223 -6.96 -16.50 2.78
C PRO A 223 -6.60 -17.95 3.06
N PHE A 224 -5.33 -18.23 3.35
CA PHE A 224 -4.91 -19.56 3.77
C PHE A 224 -5.59 -20.00 5.06
N ASN A 225 -6.01 -19.09 5.94
CA ASN A 225 -6.65 -19.46 7.20
C ASN A 225 -7.91 -20.31 7.03
N GLN A 226 -8.56 -20.23 5.86
CA GLN A 226 -9.73 -21.02 5.51
C GLN A 226 -9.41 -22.47 5.10
N PHE A 227 -8.15 -22.77 4.78
CA PHE A 227 -7.72 -24.12 4.42
C PHE A 227 -7.41 -24.98 5.63
N GLU A 228 -7.71 -26.27 5.51
CA GLU A 228 -7.24 -27.29 6.44
C GLU A 228 -5.71 -27.34 6.49
N LYS A 229 -5.17 -27.73 7.65
CA LYS A 229 -3.72 -27.79 7.88
C LYS A 229 -3.00 -28.70 6.88
N SER A 230 -3.62 -29.82 6.50
CA SER A 230 -3.10 -30.76 5.48
C SER A 230 -2.92 -30.09 4.11
N HIS A 231 -3.91 -29.32 3.64
CA HIS A 231 -3.82 -28.59 2.38
C HIS A 231 -2.76 -27.49 2.41
N LYS A 232 -2.58 -26.80 3.54
CA LYS A 232 -1.52 -25.80 3.71
C LYS A 232 -0.12 -26.40 3.58
N GLU A 233 0.12 -27.52 4.27
CA GLU A 233 1.39 -28.25 4.20
C GLU A 233 1.66 -28.76 2.78
N GLN A 234 0.63 -29.27 2.09
CA GLN A 234 0.75 -29.68 0.69
C GLN A 234 1.15 -28.52 -0.22
N ILE A 235 0.46 -27.37 -0.15
CA ILE A 235 0.83 -26.19 -0.96
C ILE A 235 2.28 -25.74 -0.68
N LYS A 236 2.69 -25.75 0.59
CA LYS A 236 4.06 -25.40 1.00
C LYS A 236 5.09 -26.39 0.46
N GLU A 237 4.81 -27.69 0.56
CA GLU A 237 5.65 -28.76 0.04
C GLU A 237 5.78 -28.66 -1.48
N TYR A 238 4.68 -28.50 -2.20
CA TYR A 238 4.67 -28.35 -3.66
C TYR A 238 5.49 -27.14 -4.12
N LEU A 239 5.27 -25.97 -3.53
CA LEU A 239 6.02 -24.75 -3.91
C LEU A 239 7.51 -24.86 -3.57
N SER A 240 7.85 -25.58 -2.49
CA SER A 240 9.24 -25.83 -2.09
C SER A 240 9.93 -26.85 -3.00
N CYS A 241 9.24 -27.93 -3.38
CA CYS A 241 9.75 -28.97 -4.29
C CYS A 241 9.94 -28.42 -5.70
N ILE A 242 8.94 -27.72 -6.27
CA ILE A 242 9.03 -27.24 -7.65
C ILE A 242 10.16 -26.20 -7.81
N ARG A 243 10.33 -25.31 -6.83
CA ARG A 243 11.44 -24.34 -6.87
C ARG A 243 12.82 -25.00 -6.73
N ASN A 244 12.94 -26.02 -5.89
CA ASN A 244 14.21 -26.71 -5.67
C ASN A 244 14.59 -27.65 -6.82
N ASP A 245 13.60 -28.21 -7.53
CA ASP A 245 13.79 -29.20 -8.58
C ASP A 245 13.84 -28.59 -9.99
N TYR A 246 13.18 -27.45 -10.26
CA TYR A 246 13.08 -26.87 -11.61
C TYR A 246 13.76 -25.51 -11.82
N HIS A 247 13.99 -24.72 -10.76
CA HIS A 247 14.54 -23.36 -10.89
C HIS A 247 16.04 -23.24 -10.60
N HIS A 248 16.72 -24.32 -10.22
CA HIS A 248 18.16 -24.30 -10.01
C HIS A 248 18.90 -24.74 -11.29
N PRO A 249 19.59 -23.84 -12.02
CA PRO A 249 20.19 -24.13 -13.33
C PRO A 249 21.32 -25.18 -13.32
N TRP A 250 21.67 -25.73 -12.15
CA TRP A 250 22.81 -26.63 -11.94
C TRP A 250 22.45 -27.94 -11.22
N ARG A 251 21.17 -28.21 -10.94
CA ARG A 251 20.73 -29.50 -10.40
C ARG A 251 20.16 -30.34 -11.54
N PHE A 252 20.80 -31.48 -11.80
CA PHE A 252 20.22 -32.51 -12.67
C PHE A 252 18.90 -32.96 -12.06
N ILE A 253 17.81 -32.88 -12.82
CA ILE A 253 16.52 -33.43 -12.45
C ILE A 253 16.70 -34.95 -12.34
N HIS A 254 16.96 -35.46 -11.13
CA HIS A 254 17.26 -36.87 -10.89
C HIS A 254 16.01 -37.78 -10.88
N LYS A 255 14.82 -37.21 -11.00
CA LYS A 255 13.55 -37.93 -11.09
C LYS A 255 12.82 -37.53 -12.37
N GLU A 256 12.44 -38.49 -13.21
CA GLU A 256 11.32 -38.30 -14.12
C GLU A 256 10.10 -37.96 -13.26
N ILE A 257 9.75 -36.67 -13.21
CA ILE A 257 8.55 -36.22 -12.52
C ILE A 257 7.46 -36.24 -13.58
N THR A 258 6.57 -37.22 -13.44
CA THR A 258 5.37 -37.33 -14.28
C THR A 258 4.25 -36.54 -13.59
N PRO A 259 3.74 -35.47 -14.24
CA PRO A 259 2.52 -34.78 -13.83
C PRO A 259 1.41 -35.73 -13.36
N ASN A 260 1.04 -35.68 -12.08
CA ASN A 260 -0.20 -36.32 -11.64
C ASN A 260 -1.37 -35.36 -11.89
N LYS A 261 -2.38 -35.85 -12.58
CA LYS A 261 -3.61 -35.09 -12.88
C LYS A 261 -4.28 -34.53 -11.63
N GLU A 262 -4.30 -35.29 -10.53
CA GLU A 262 -4.90 -34.85 -9.27
C GLU A 262 -4.13 -33.67 -8.66
N GLU A 263 -2.80 -33.70 -8.73
CA GLU A 263 -1.95 -32.60 -8.24
C GLU A 263 -2.12 -31.32 -9.06
N ILE A 264 -2.21 -31.43 -10.39
CA ILE A 264 -2.49 -30.26 -11.25
C ILE A 264 -3.84 -29.64 -10.87
N LEU A 265 -4.87 -30.45 -10.66
CA LEU A 265 -6.19 -29.95 -10.28
C LEU A 265 -6.14 -29.22 -8.93
N ASN A 266 -5.39 -29.74 -7.96
CA ASN A 266 -5.17 -29.09 -6.68
C ASN A 266 -4.41 -27.75 -6.82
N LEU A 267 -3.39 -27.70 -7.68
CA LEU A 267 -2.64 -26.47 -7.97
C LEU A 267 -3.49 -25.41 -8.68
N ILE A 268 -4.33 -25.82 -9.64
CA ILE A 268 -5.29 -24.92 -10.30
C ILE A 268 -6.24 -24.33 -9.26
N LYS A 269 -6.79 -25.18 -8.39
CA LYS A 269 -7.69 -24.74 -7.32
C LYS A 269 -6.99 -23.73 -6.39
N ALA A 270 -5.79 -24.05 -5.91
CA ALA A 270 -5.00 -23.15 -5.06
C ALA A 270 -4.69 -21.82 -5.75
N PHE A 271 -4.31 -21.85 -7.04
CA PHE A 271 -4.07 -20.64 -7.81
C PHE A 271 -5.34 -19.77 -7.93
N LYS A 272 -6.49 -20.37 -8.25
CA LYS A 272 -7.79 -19.67 -8.32
C LYS A 272 -8.18 -19.02 -7.00
N GLU A 273 -8.06 -19.77 -5.91
CA GLU A 273 -8.38 -19.26 -4.58
C GLU A 273 -7.44 -18.11 -4.19
N LEU A 274 -6.14 -18.22 -4.46
CA LEU A 274 -5.18 -17.14 -4.17
C LEU A 274 -5.37 -15.91 -5.05
N ALA A 275 -5.67 -16.10 -6.34
CA ALA A 275 -6.02 -15.01 -7.24
C ALA A 275 -7.27 -14.27 -6.72
N GLN A 276 -8.31 -15.00 -6.34
CA GLN A 276 -9.54 -14.43 -5.77
C GLN A 276 -9.26 -13.62 -4.51
N CYS A 277 -8.41 -14.13 -3.63
CA CYS A 277 -8.04 -13.43 -2.40
C CYS A 277 -7.14 -12.22 -2.63
N SER A 278 -6.41 -12.21 -3.75
CA SER A 278 -5.75 -11.01 -4.25
C SER A 278 -6.74 -10.03 -4.94
N GLY A 279 -8.04 -10.30 -4.94
CA GLY A 279 -9.08 -9.47 -5.55
C GLY A 279 -9.18 -9.64 -7.06
N ILE A 280 -8.72 -10.77 -7.59
CA ILE A 280 -8.69 -11.07 -9.03
C ILE A 280 -9.61 -12.26 -9.29
N SER A 281 -10.64 -12.07 -10.11
CA SER A 281 -11.47 -13.18 -10.60
C SER A 281 -10.81 -13.81 -11.81
N ILE A 282 -10.58 -15.12 -11.77
CA ILE A 282 -10.11 -15.91 -12.91
C ILE A 282 -11.05 -17.09 -13.10
N ASP A 283 -11.62 -17.19 -14.30
CA ASP A 283 -12.65 -18.18 -14.65
C ASP A 283 -12.07 -19.59 -14.90
#